data_AF-A0A1U7LU65-F1
#
_entry.id   AF-A0A1U7LU65-F1
#
_cell.length_a   1.000
_cell.length_b   1.000
_cell.length_c   1.000
_cell.angle_alpha   90.00
_cell.angle_beta   90.00
_cell.angle_gamma   90.00
#
_symmetry.space_group_name_H-M   'P 1'
#
loop_
_entity.id
_entity.type
_entity.pdbx_description
1 polymer ?
#
loop_
_entity_poly.entity_id
_entity_poly.type
_entity_poly.pdbx_seq_one_letter_code
_entity_poly.pdbx_strand_id
1 'polypeptide(L)'
;MSYRSNDYGSARGYGGGGGGREYESRGGYSNGGYSGGGGGGGGGAYGGAKEYGGYGGGYSGGNDRMSNLGDGLVKPIWDVSKMPKFEKNFYKEHEAVRRRSDKEVEVFRRQHEMTLQGRGIPKPVEVFDEAGFPSYVLSEVKALGFASPTPIQAQGWPMALSGRDVVGIAATGSGKTLAFCLPAIVHINAQPLLAPGDGPIVLVLAPTRELAVQIQQECTKFGKSSRIRNTCVYGGVPRGGQIRDLAKGVEICIATPGRLIDMIESGKTNLRRVTYLVLDEADRMLDMGFEPQIRKIVEQIRPDRQTLMWSATWPKEVQRLANDYLNDYIQVNVGSLELSASHNITQIVDVTTEFEKRGLLIKHLERAMDEAGKDAKCLVFTSTKRVADEITKFLRTDGWPALAIHGDKAQNERDWVLNEFKTGKSPIMVATDVASRGIGMLFSFGI
;
A
#
# COMPACT_ATOMS: atom_id res chain seq x y z
N MET A 1 15.08 -51.03 30.87
CA MET A 1 16.50 -51.38 31.12
C MET A 1 17.33 -50.19 30.66
N SER A 2 17.54 -49.10 31.41
CA SER A 2 18.31 -48.87 32.65
C SER A 2 19.78 -49.32 32.58
N TYR A 3 20.71 -48.35 32.59
CA TYR A 3 21.96 -48.22 33.36
C TYR A 3 22.51 -46.80 33.00
N ARG A 4 22.53 -45.74 33.85
CA ARG A 4 23.29 -45.43 35.10
C ARG A 4 24.80 -45.73 34.96
N SER A 5 25.78 -44.91 35.38
CA SER A 5 25.85 -43.62 36.10
C SER A 5 27.33 -43.26 36.40
N ASN A 6 27.56 -42.04 36.94
CA ASN A 6 28.71 -41.52 37.73
C ASN A 6 29.87 -40.88 36.94
N ASP A 7 30.26 -39.61 37.09
CA ASP A 7 30.31 -38.62 38.20
C ASP A 7 31.50 -38.78 39.17
N TYR A 8 32.36 -37.76 39.20
CA TYR A 8 33.35 -37.30 40.21
C TYR A 8 33.97 -36.01 39.62
N GLY A 9 34.09 -34.84 40.27
CA GLY A 9 33.94 -34.45 41.67
C GLY A 9 35.15 -33.62 42.12
N SER A 10 34.87 -32.46 42.75
CA SER A 10 35.74 -31.59 43.58
C SER A 10 36.59 -30.51 42.86
N ALA A 11 36.30 -29.19 42.98
CA ALA A 11 36.32 -28.27 44.15
C ALA A 11 37.77 -27.94 44.60
N ARG A 12 38.21 -26.75 45.02
CA ARG A 12 37.68 -25.50 45.67
C ARG A 12 38.64 -24.36 45.26
N GLY A 13 38.43 -23.04 45.37
CA GLY A 13 37.72 -22.18 46.32
C GLY A 13 38.64 -21.00 46.73
N TYR A 14 38.05 -19.98 47.36
CA TYR A 14 38.57 -18.65 47.81
C TYR A 14 38.45 -17.51 46.75
N GLY A 15 37.80 -16.37 47.01
CA GLY A 15 37.08 -15.88 48.19
C GLY A 15 37.29 -14.37 48.41
N GLY A 16 36.17 -13.62 48.54
CA GLY A 16 36.04 -12.30 49.20
C GLY A 16 36.33 -11.06 48.33
N GLY A 17 35.55 -9.97 48.34
CA GLY A 17 34.38 -9.56 49.11
C GLY A 17 34.24 -8.01 49.07
N GLY A 18 33.02 -7.48 49.26
CA GLY A 18 32.81 -6.16 49.88
C GLY A 18 31.94 -5.11 49.17
N GLY A 19 30.74 -4.86 49.75
CA GLY A 19 30.01 -3.57 49.82
C GLY A 19 29.10 -3.22 48.62
N GLY A 20 27.78 -3.01 48.72
CA GLY A 20 26.89 -2.65 49.82
C GLY A 20 26.47 -1.17 49.73
N ARG A 21 25.23 -0.89 49.30
CA ARG A 21 24.37 0.24 49.72
C ARG A 21 23.01 0.21 49.03
N GLU A 22 22.00 -0.18 49.81
CA GLU A 22 20.57 0.11 49.61
C GLU A 22 20.28 1.58 49.99
N TYR A 23 19.28 2.18 49.35
CA TYR A 23 18.63 3.41 49.82
C TYR A 23 17.11 3.23 49.76
N GLU A 24 16.51 3.06 50.93
CA GLU A 24 15.12 3.41 51.23
C GLU A 24 15.11 4.43 52.37
N SER A 25 14.35 5.52 52.22
CA SER A 25 13.66 6.20 53.32
C SER A 25 12.62 7.22 52.86
N ARG A 26 11.37 6.91 53.21
CA ARG A 26 10.38 7.73 53.96
C ARG A 26 10.18 9.23 53.61
N GLY A 27 8.92 9.53 53.25
CA GLY A 27 7.99 10.26 54.14
C GLY A 27 7.79 11.76 53.89
N GLY A 28 6.52 12.20 53.79
CA GLY A 28 6.14 13.62 53.94
C GLY A 28 4.78 13.99 53.35
N TYR A 29 3.75 14.08 54.21
CA TYR A 29 2.45 14.70 53.94
C TYR A 29 2.58 16.22 53.76
N SER A 30 1.82 16.85 52.85
CA SER A 30 1.16 18.12 53.17
C SER A 30 -0.03 18.42 52.27
N ASN A 31 -1.10 18.76 52.97
CA ASN A 31 -2.39 19.32 52.57
C ASN A 31 -2.23 20.77 52.06
N GLY A 32 -3.19 21.28 51.29
CA GLY A 32 -3.21 22.70 50.89
C GLY A 32 -4.27 23.03 49.84
N GLY A 33 -5.54 23.15 50.28
CA GLY A 33 -6.61 23.75 49.49
C GLY A 33 -6.73 25.27 49.73
N TYR A 34 -7.17 25.99 48.70
CA TYR A 34 -7.85 27.31 48.70
C TYR A 34 -8.66 27.33 47.39
N SER A 35 -9.99 27.15 47.38
CA SER A 35 -11.09 28.05 47.77
C SER A 35 -11.05 29.43 47.10
N GLY A 36 -12.08 29.70 46.28
CA GLY A 36 -12.93 30.88 46.51
C GLY A 36 -13.11 31.90 45.39
N GLY A 37 -14.38 32.09 45.00
CA GLY A 37 -14.95 33.34 44.44
C GLY A 37 -15.32 33.28 42.96
N GLY A 38 -16.57 33.37 42.50
CA GLY A 38 -17.81 33.85 43.13
C GLY A 38 -18.25 35.21 42.57
N GLY A 39 -19.48 35.28 42.00
CA GLY A 39 -20.21 36.50 41.63
C GLY A 39 -20.16 36.81 40.13
N GLY A 40 -21.25 36.77 39.36
CA GLY A 40 -22.47 37.59 39.50
C GLY A 40 -22.33 38.79 38.54
N GLY A 41 -23.28 39.25 37.74
CA GLY A 41 -24.71 39.08 37.58
C GLY A 41 -25.21 40.28 36.73
N GLY A 42 -26.44 40.22 36.22
CA GLY A 42 -27.15 41.33 35.57
C GLY A 42 -26.99 41.35 34.05
N GLY A 43 -28.04 41.32 33.23
CA GLY A 43 -29.37 41.89 33.40
C GLY A 43 -29.51 43.09 32.46
N GLY A 44 -30.37 42.98 31.44
CA GLY A 44 -30.61 44.08 30.50
C GLY A 44 -31.48 43.62 29.34
N ALA A 45 -32.75 44.01 29.41
CA ALA A 45 -33.82 43.66 28.50
C ALA A 45 -33.91 44.61 27.29
N TYR A 46 -35.04 44.48 26.58
CA TYR A 46 -35.73 45.42 25.70
C TYR A 46 -35.52 45.25 24.20
N GLY A 47 -36.68 45.17 23.53
CA GLY A 47 -36.86 44.70 22.17
C GLY A 47 -36.63 45.74 21.09
N GLY A 48 -36.82 45.28 19.85
CA GLY A 48 -36.70 46.09 18.65
C GLY A 48 -37.00 45.23 17.44
N ALA A 49 -38.29 44.99 17.18
CA ALA A 49 -38.77 44.45 15.93
C ALA A 49 -38.38 45.38 14.77
N LYS A 50 -37.68 44.85 13.76
CA LYS A 50 -37.68 45.38 12.39
C LYS A 50 -37.66 44.22 11.41
N GLU A 51 -38.83 43.99 10.85
CA GLU A 51 -39.14 43.21 9.68
C GLU A 51 -38.55 43.90 8.45
N TYR A 52 -37.67 43.22 7.69
CA TYR A 52 -37.42 43.49 6.27
C TYR A 52 -36.85 42.23 5.60
N GLY A 53 -37.58 41.75 4.59
CA GLY A 53 -37.00 41.21 3.36
C GLY A 53 -36.55 39.74 3.38
N GLY A 54 -37.46 38.84 3.02
CA GLY A 54 -37.09 37.52 2.53
C GLY A 54 -36.35 37.61 1.19
N TYR A 55 -35.25 36.86 1.07
CA TYR A 55 -34.73 36.38 -0.21
C TYR A 55 -34.11 34.99 0.00
N GLY A 56 -34.73 34.02 -0.67
CA GLY A 56 -34.09 32.89 -1.35
C GLY A 56 -33.03 32.10 -0.60
N GLY A 57 -33.45 30.96 -0.05
CA GLY A 57 -32.54 29.86 0.25
C GLY A 57 -31.79 29.41 -1.01
N GLY A 58 -30.48 29.59 -1.01
CA GLY A 58 -29.55 28.97 -1.93
C GLY A 58 -28.64 28.03 -1.16
N TYR A 59 -29.02 26.76 -1.06
CA TYR A 59 -28.08 25.68 -0.77
C TYR A 59 -27.12 25.56 -1.95
N SER A 60 -26.07 26.39 -1.95
CA SER A 60 -24.97 26.25 -2.91
C SER A 60 -23.99 25.21 -2.38
N GLY A 61 -23.71 24.24 -3.24
CA GLY A 61 -23.07 22.97 -2.95
C GLY A 61 -21.74 23.12 -2.22
N GLY A 62 -21.45 22.13 -1.38
CA GLY A 62 -20.13 21.96 -0.80
C GLY A 62 -19.10 21.89 -1.92
N ASN A 63 -18.30 22.95 -2.04
CA ASN A 63 -17.12 22.95 -2.90
C ASN A 63 -16.27 21.73 -2.55
N ASP A 64 -16.07 20.86 -3.54
CA ASP A 64 -15.09 19.78 -3.50
C ASP A 64 -13.69 20.39 -3.32
N ARG A 65 -13.27 20.60 -2.06
CA ARG A 65 -11.93 21.12 -1.72
C ARG A 65 -10.79 20.27 -2.32
N MET A 66 -11.10 19.08 -2.84
CA MET A 66 -10.15 18.16 -3.44
C MET A 66 -9.93 18.38 -4.95
N SER A 67 -10.83 19.07 -5.67
CA SER A 67 -10.66 19.36 -7.10
C SER A 67 -9.55 20.39 -7.35
N ASN A 68 -9.44 21.37 -6.44
CA ASN A 68 -8.54 22.52 -6.58
C ASN A 68 -7.12 22.26 -6.03
N LEU A 69 -6.88 21.07 -5.45
CA LEU A 69 -5.56 20.66 -4.97
C LEU A 69 -4.60 20.50 -6.15
N GLY A 70 -3.45 21.16 -6.11
CA GLY A 70 -2.48 21.11 -7.21
C GLY A 70 -2.65 22.23 -8.25
N ASP A 71 -3.66 23.11 -8.14
CA ASP A 71 -3.87 24.19 -9.13
C ASP A 71 -2.75 25.25 -9.09
N GLY A 72 -2.03 25.34 -7.97
CA GLY A 72 -0.85 26.20 -7.83
C GLY A 72 0.43 25.59 -8.38
N LEU A 73 0.41 24.32 -8.81
CA LEU A 73 1.59 23.65 -9.34
C LEU A 73 1.95 24.17 -10.73
N VAL A 74 3.12 24.78 -10.82
CA VAL A 74 3.70 25.18 -12.11
C VAL A 74 4.47 23.98 -12.68
N LYS A 75 4.16 23.59 -13.91
CA LYS A 75 4.88 22.53 -14.61
C LYS A 75 6.36 22.91 -14.78
N PRO A 76 7.32 22.10 -14.32
CA PRO A 76 8.73 22.37 -14.53
C PRO A 76 9.06 22.34 -16.03
N ILE A 77 9.90 23.27 -16.47
CA ILE A 77 10.43 23.26 -17.83
C ILE A 77 11.59 22.28 -17.90
N TRP A 78 11.41 21.19 -18.64
CA TRP A 78 12.41 20.14 -18.82
C TRP A 78 13.28 20.43 -20.05
N ASP A 79 14.46 21.00 -19.85
CA ASP A 79 15.47 21.14 -20.90
C ASP A 79 16.23 19.81 -21.06
N VAL A 80 15.78 18.99 -22.03
CA VAL A 80 16.30 17.64 -22.29
C VAL A 80 17.83 17.62 -22.49
N SER A 81 18.42 18.71 -22.99
CA SER A 81 19.87 18.80 -23.22
C SER A 81 20.67 18.95 -21.93
N LYS A 82 20.07 19.50 -20.87
CA LYS A 82 20.71 19.78 -19.58
C LYS A 82 20.30 18.81 -18.47
N MET A 83 19.30 17.96 -18.72
CA MET A 83 18.88 16.97 -17.74
C MET A 83 20.03 15.98 -17.46
N PRO A 84 20.30 15.65 -16.18
CA PRO A 84 21.22 14.58 -15.85
C PRO A 84 20.77 13.28 -16.50
N LYS A 85 21.66 12.66 -17.29
CA LYS A 85 21.42 11.33 -17.84
C LYS A 85 21.41 10.30 -16.72
N PHE A 86 20.64 9.26 -16.90
CA PHE A 86 20.61 8.12 -16.00
C PHE A 86 20.52 6.82 -16.78
N GLU A 87 21.08 5.76 -16.20
CA GLU A 87 20.96 4.42 -16.75
C GLU A 87 19.55 3.89 -16.50
N LYS A 88 18.99 3.19 -17.49
CA LYS A 88 17.66 2.58 -17.42
C LYS A 88 17.69 1.07 -17.66
N ASN A 89 18.61 0.63 -18.52
CA ASN A 89 18.63 -0.75 -18.96
C ASN A 89 19.70 -1.51 -18.17
N PHE A 90 19.23 -2.21 -17.15
CA PHE A 90 20.06 -3.05 -16.28
C PHE A 90 19.97 -4.51 -16.66
N TYR A 91 19.05 -4.87 -17.55
CA TYR A 91 18.78 -6.25 -17.90
C TYR A 91 19.95 -6.84 -18.66
N LYS A 92 20.56 -7.86 -18.04
CA LYS A 92 21.54 -8.74 -18.67
C LYS A 92 20.92 -10.12 -18.72
N GLU A 93 20.54 -10.54 -19.92
CA GLU A 93 19.92 -11.84 -20.14
C GLU A 93 20.85 -12.96 -19.65
N HIS A 94 20.35 -13.79 -18.74
CA HIS A 94 21.10 -14.93 -18.22
C HIS A 94 21.35 -15.96 -19.33
N GLU A 95 22.49 -16.65 -19.29
CA GLU A 95 22.87 -17.58 -20.37
C GLU A 95 21.83 -18.69 -20.61
N ALA A 96 21.24 -19.22 -19.54
CA ALA A 96 20.15 -20.19 -19.64
C ALA A 96 18.93 -19.63 -20.38
N VAL A 97 18.54 -18.39 -20.08
CA VAL A 97 17.42 -17.69 -20.73
C VAL A 97 17.73 -17.45 -22.21
N ARG A 98 18.96 -17.00 -22.51
CA ARG A 98 19.41 -16.76 -23.88
C ARG A 98 19.36 -18.03 -24.74
N ARG A 99 19.73 -19.18 -24.17
CA ARG A 99 19.75 -20.49 -24.85
C ARG A 99 18.34 -21.07 -25.08
N ARG A 100 17.31 -20.64 -24.35
CA ARG A 100 15.92 -21.09 -24.58
C ARG A 100 15.47 -20.71 -25.99
N SER A 101 14.97 -21.69 -26.73
CA SER A 101 14.34 -21.48 -28.03
C SER A 101 13.00 -20.73 -27.89
N ASP A 102 12.56 -20.09 -28.96
CA ASP A 102 11.27 -19.38 -28.95
C ASP A 102 10.09 -20.32 -28.66
N LYS A 103 10.20 -21.59 -29.08
CA LYS A 103 9.20 -22.63 -28.80
C LYS A 103 9.12 -22.96 -27.31
N GLU A 104 10.25 -23.08 -26.62
CA GLU A 104 10.27 -23.31 -25.16
C GLU A 104 9.67 -22.12 -24.41
N VAL A 105 10.02 -20.90 -24.82
CA VAL A 105 9.45 -19.67 -24.25
C VAL A 105 7.93 -19.59 -24.46
N GLU A 106 7.45 -19.94 -25.66
CA GLU A 106 6.02 -19.98 -25.96
C GLU A 106 5.28 -21.05 -25.12
N VAL A 107 5.88 -22.23 -24.97
CA VAL A 107 5.34 -23.28 -24.10
C VAL A 107 5.23 -22.81 -22.66
N PHE A 108 6.28 -22.18 -22.12
CA PHE A 108 6.27 -21.64 -20.75
C PHE A 108 5.18 -20.57 -20.58
N ARG A 109 5.08 -19.63 -21.53
CA ARG A 109 4.06 -18.58 -21.53
C ARG A 109 2.65 -19.17 -21.55
N ARG A 110 2.41 -20.17 -22.41
CA ARG A 110 1.11 -20.85 -22.50
C ARG A 110 0.76 -21.60 -21.21
N GLN A 111 1.72 -22.30 -20.60
CA GLN A 111 1.51 -23.02 -19.33
C GLN A 111 1.11 -22.10 -18.19
N HIS A 112 1.59 -20.85 -18.20
CA HIS A 112 1.29 -19.86 -17.18
C HIS A 112 0.27 -18.81 -17.64
N GLU A 113 -0.48 -19.10 -18.70
CA GLU A 113 -1.56 -18.24 -19.23
C GLU A 113 -1.09 -16.80 -19.50
N MET A 114 0.11 -16.65 -20.05
CA MET A 114 0.69 -15.35 -20.36
C MET A 114 0.31 -14.89 -21.76
N THR A 115 -0.29 -13.71 -21.87
CA THR A 115 -0.47 -12.99 -23.14
C THR A 115 0.38 -11.73 -23.14
N LEU A 116 1.10 -11.49 -24.24
CA LEU A 116 2.01 -10.36 -24.37
C LEU A 116 1.59 -9.40 -25.48
N GLN A 117 1.86 -8.12 -25.27
CA GLN A 117 1.67 -7.07 -26.27
C GLN A 117 2.88 -6.12 -26.29
N GLY A 118 3.31 -5.76 -27.49
CA GLY A 118 4.52 -4.96 -27.73
C GLY A 118 5.55 -5.71 -28.58
N ARG A 119 6.70 -5.09 -28.83
CA ARG A 119 7.79 -5.65 -29.64
C ARG A 119 9.04 -5.84 -28.77
N GLY A 120 9.91 -6.79 -29.11
CA GLY A 120 11.20 -6.97 -28.42
C GLY A 120 11.05 -7.21 -26.91
N ILE A 121 10.06 -8.02 -26.51
CA ILE A 121 9.79 -8.30 -25.11
C ILE A 121 10.81 -9.33 -24.60
N PRO A 122 11.53 -9.05 -23.50
CA PRO A 122 12.48 -10.00 -22.91
C PRO A 122 11.83 -11.36 -22.59
N LYS A 123 12.62 -12.43 -22.68
CA LYS A 123 12.19 -13.78 -22.34
C LYS A 123 11.90 -13.88 -20.83
N PRO A 124 10.90 -14.68 -20.41
CA PRO A 124 10.62 -14.89 -19.00
C PRO A 124 11.75 -15.67 -18.32
N VAL A 125 11.89 -15.46 -17.02
CA VAL A 125 12.81 -16.21 -16.16
C VAL A 125 12.07 -17.26 -15.36
N GLU A 126 12.65 -18.44 -15.21
CA GLU A 126 11.96 -19.58 -14.56
C GLU A 126 12.40 -19.75 -13.09
N VAL A 127 13.62 -19.30 -12.77
CA VAL A 127 14.18 -19.33 -11.41
C VAL A 127 14.78 -17.97 -11.05
N PHE A 128 14.93 -17.68 -9.75
CA PHE A 128 15.40 -16.36 -9.29
C PHE A 128 16.79 -15.99 -9.83
N ASP A 129 17.71 -16.96 -9.93
CA ASP A 129 19.08 -16.72 -10.38
C ASP A 129 19.16 -16.27 -11.85
N GLU A 130 18.11 -16.52 -12.64
CA GLU A 130 18.01 -16.08 -14.04
C GLU A 130 17.54 -14.63 -14.19
N ALA A 131 16.99 -14.03 -13.15
CA ALA A 131 16.41 -12.67 -13.18
C ALA A 131 17.44 -11.57 -13.48
N GLY A 132 18.74 -11.88 -13.41
CA GLY A 132 19.80 -10.89 -13.60
C GLY A 132 19.93 -9.91 -12.43
N PHE A 133 19.34 -10.24 -11.27
CA PHE A 133 19.45 -9.44 -10.07
C PHE A 133 20.86 -9.51 -9.47
N PRO A 134 21.37 -8.41 -8.90
CA PRO A 134 22.60 -8.43 -8.11
C PRO A 134 22.48 -9.38 -6.90
N SER A 135 23.60 -9.91 -6.43
CA SER A 135 23.66 -10.90 -5.33
C SER A 135 22.98 -10.43 -4.05
N TYR A 136 23.06 -9.13 -3.73
CA TYR A 136 22.41 -8.55 -2.56
C TYR A 136 20.87 -8.57 -2.68
N VAL A 137 20.30 -8.40 -3.87
CA VAL A 137 18.85 -8.52 -4.10
C VAL A 137 18.43 -9.99 -4.07
N LEU A 138 19.19 -10.87 -4.74
CA LEU A 138 18.91 -12.31 -4.75
C LEU A 138 18.91 -12.91 -3.34
N SER A 139 19.81 -12.46 -2.48
CA SER A 139 19.88 -12.92 -1.08
C SER A 139 18.60 -12.56 -0.32
N GLU A 140 18.05 -11.36 -0.51
CA GLU A 140 16.78 -10.95 0.09
C GLU A 140 15.60 -11.75 -0.45
N VAL A 141 15.55 -12.00 -1.77
CA VAL A 141 14.49 -12.80 -2.38
C VAL A 141 14.49 -14.23 -1.83
N LYS A 142 15.68 -14.85 -1.73
CA LYS A 142 15.84 -16.20 -1.15
C LYS A 142 15.48 -16.23 0.33
N ALA A 143 15.75 -15.16 1.08
CA ALA A 143 15.40 -15.05 2.50
C ALA A 143 13.89 -15.00 2.76
N LEU A 144 13.06 -14.66 1.77
CA LEU A 144 11.60 -14.73 1.90
C LEU A 144 11.04 -16.15 1.82
N GLY A 145 11.85 -17.13 1.43
CA GLY A 145 11.44 -18.53 1.38
C GLY A 145 10.56 -18.91 0.20
N PHE A 146 10.45 -18.06 -0.84
CA PHE A 146 9.74 -18.44 -2.06
C PHE A 146 10.50 -19.51 -2.84
N ALA A 147 9.79 -20.50 -3.37
CA ALA A 147 10.40 -21.60 -4.14
C ALA A 147 10.83 -21.16 -5.55
N SER A 148 10.00 -20.36 -6.22
CA SER A 148 10.23 -19.87 -7.58
C SER A 148 9.51 -18.53 -7.80
N PRO A 149 9.88 -17.76 -8.84
CA PRO A 149 9.15 -16.56 -9.24
C PRO A 149 7.69 -16.90 -9.58
N THR A 150 6.75 -16.03 -9.21
CA THR A 150 5.38 -16.14 -9.72
C THR A 150 5.35 -15.81 -11.22
N PRO A 151 4.31 -16.21 -11.98
CA PRO A 151 4.23 -15.93 -13.41
C PRO A 151 4.40 -14.46 -13.79
N ILE A 152 3.79 -13.56 -13.01
CA ILE A 152 3.90 -12.12 -13.25
C ILE A 152 5.30 -11.58 -12.91
N GLN A 153 6.00 -12.19 -11.96
CA GLN A 153 7.40 -11.87 -11.64
C GLN A 153 8.35 -12.39 -12.71
N ALA A 154 8.17 -13.65 -13.14
CA ALA A 154 8.94 -14.34 -14.17
C ALA A 154 9.05 -13.52 -15.46
N GLN A 155 7.93 -12.94 -15.91
CA GLN A 155 7.91 -12.10 -17.10
C GLN A 155 8.12 -10.62 -16.78
N GLY A 156 7.62 -10.13 -15.64
CA GLY A 156 7.67 -8.72 -15.26
C GLY A 156 9.04 -8.19 -14.87
N TRP A 157 9.89 -8.98 -14.20
CA TRP A 157 11.24 -8.56 -13.83
C TRP A 157 12.15 -8.24 -15.02
N PRO A 158 12.31 -9.12 -16.02
CA PRO A 158 13.16 -8.80 -17.16
C PRO A 158 12.61 -7.62 -17.97
N MET A 159 11.28 -7.45 -18.03
CA MET A 159 10.64 -6.28 -18.64
C MET A 159 10.92 -4.98 -17.89
N ALA A 160 10.83 -4.98 -16.56
CA ALA A 160 11.12 -3.82 -15.73
C ALA A 160 12.61 -3.47 -15.74
N LEU A 161 13.50 -4.47 -15.68
CA LEU A 161 14.95 -4.26 -15.72
C LEU A 161 15.45 -3.78 -17.08
N SER A 162 14.70 -3.99 -18.17
CA SER A 162 15.09 -3.50 -19.50
C SER A 162 14.91 -1.98 -19.66
N GLY A 163 14.36 -1.30 -18.64
CA GLY A 163 14.21 0.16 -18.63
C GLY A 163 13.07 0.70 -19.50
N ARG A 164 12.22 -0.18 -20.04
CA ARG A 164 11.04 0.18 -20.82
C ARG A 164 9.85 0.42 -19.92
N ASP A 165 8.88 1.17 -20.41
CA ASP A 165 7.60 1.30 -19.74
C ASP A 165 6.86 -0.05 -19.76
N VAL A 166 6.20 -0.40 -18.66
CA VAL A 166 5.60 -1.73 -18.47
C VAL A 166 4.15 -1.62 -18.05
N VAL A 167 3.30 -2.45 -18.62
CA VAL A 167 1.95 -2.74 -18.09
C VAL A 167 1.91 -4.21 -17.65
N GLY A 168 1.66 -4.45 -16.37
CA GLY A 168 1.60 -5.80 -15.81
C GLY A 168 0.23 -6.10 -15.21
N ILE A 169 -0.48 -7.05 -15.81
CA ILE A 169 -1.86 -7.40 -15.44
C ILE A 169 -1.87 -8.82 -14.91
N ALA A 170 -2.28 -8.98 -13.67
CA ALA A 170 -2.39 -10.29 -13.02
C ALA A 170 -3.34 -10.21 -11.83
N ALA A 171 -3.96 -11.32 -11.45
CA ALA A 171 -4.89 -11.39 -10.32
C ALA A 171 -4.29 -10.82 -9.01
N THR A 172 -5.15 -10.44 -8.07
CA THR A 172 -4.73 -10.06 -6.71
C THR A 172 -3.99 -11.22 -6.04
N GLY A 173 -2.96 -10.92 -5.24
CA GLY A 173 -2.15 -11.95 -4.58
C GLY A 173 -1.10 -12.64 -5.47
N SER A 174 -1.04 -12.33 -6.78
CA SER A 174 -0.05 -12.93 -7.71
C SER A 174 1.39 -12.44 -7.53
N GLY A 175 1.68 -11.57 -6.55
CA GLY A 175 3.04 -11.08 -6.28
C GLY A 175 3.48 -9.87 -7.11
N LYS A 176 2.54 -9.07 -7.66
CA LYS A 176 2.82 -7.82 -8.41
C LYS A 176 3.71 -6.83 -7.65
N THR A 177 3.53 -6.70 -6.34
CA THR A 177 4.34 -5.78 -5.51
C THR A 177 5.83 -6.08 -5.62
N LEU A 178 6.24 -7.35 -5.54
CA LEU A 178 7.64 -7.74 -5.73
C LEU A 178 8.09 -7.65 -7.19
N ALA A 179 7.15 -7.74 -8.14
CA ALA A 179 7.43 -7.54 -9.56
C ALA A 179 7.96 -6.13 -9.85
N PHE A 180 7.47 -5.10 -9.14
CA PHE A 180 7.97 -3.73 -9.31
C PHE A 180 8.95 -3.24 -8.24
N CYS A 181 8.90 -3.77 -7.00
CA CYS A 181 9.80 -3.32 -5.93
C CYS A 181 11.24 -3.80 -6.12
N LEU A 182 11.45 -5.04 -6.59
CA LEU A 182 12.82 -5.59 -6.73
C LEU A 182 13.61 -4.91 -7.85
N PRO A 183 13.04 -4.69 -9.07
CA PRO A 183 13.72 -3.88 -10.08
C PRO A 183 13.99 -2.44 -9.63
N ALA A 184 13.11 -1.85 -8.81
CA ALA A 184 13.29 -0.51 -8.28
C ALA A 184 14.56 -0.38 -7.40
N ILE A 185 14.94 -1.44 -6.67
CA ILE A 185 16.17 -1.46 -5.87
C ILE A 185 17.41 -1.41 -6.78
N VAL A 186 17.43 -2.23 -7.84
CA VAL A 186 18.51 -2.21 -8.84
C VAL A 186 18.60 -0.84 -9.49
N HIS A 187 17.45 -0.27 -9.85
CA HIS A 187 17.34 1.05 -10.43
C HIS A 187 17.94 2.11 -9.52
N ILE A 188 17.58 2.15 -8.24
CA ILE A 188 18.12 3.10 -7.24
C ILE A 188 19.63 2.99 -7.11
N ASN A 189 20.15 1.76 -6.98
CA ASN A 189 21.57 1.54 -6.75
C ASN A 189 22.46 1.92 -7.94
N ALA A 190 21.87 2.05 -9.13
CA ALA A 190 22.57 2.55 -10.31
C ALA A 190 22.51 4.08 -10.47
N GLN A 191 21.79 4.79 -9.59
CA GLN A 191 21.72 6.25 -9.58
C GLN A 191 22.76 6.86 -8.63
N PRO A 192 23.17 8.11 -8.85
CA PRO A 192 23.91 8.86 -7.85
C PRO A 192 23.16 8.90 -6.52
N LEU A 193 23.89 8.83 -5.40
CA LEU A 193 23.30 8.98 -4.07
C LEU A 193 22.52 10.30 -3.95
N LEU A 194 21.51 10.30 -3.08
CA LEU A 194 20.72 11.51 -2.83
C LEU A 194 21.58 12.59 -2.17
N ALA A 195 21.51 13.80 -2.72
CA ALA A 195 22.04 15.00 -2.08
C ALA A 195 20.98 15.66 -1.17
N PRO A 196 21.38 16.49 -0.19
CA PRO A 196 20.42 17.29 0.57
C PRO A 196 19.50 18.11 -0.34
N GLY A 197 18.19 18.00 -0.13
CA GLY A 197 17.17 18.68 -0.95
C GLY A 197 16.70 17.90 -2.18
N ASP A 198 17.31 16.74 -2.48
CA ASP A 198 16.81 15.84 -3.50
C ASP A 198 15.47 15.21 -3.10
N GLY A 199 14.61 15.05 -4.11
CA GLY A 199 13.41 14.23 -4.02
C GLY A 199 13.69 12.73 -4.20
N PRO A 200 12.64 11.89 -4.16
CA PRO A 200 12.80 10.45 -4.35
C PRO A 200 13.24 10.09 -5.77
N ILE A 201 13.85 8.91 -5.91
CA ILE A 201 14.21 8.30 -7.20
C ILE A 201 13.04 7.45 -7.71
N VAL A 202 12.40 6.72 -6.79
CA VAL A 202 11.24 5.85 -7.04
C VAL A 202 10.00 6.48 -6.42
N LEU A 203 8.95 6.63 -7.21
CA LEU A 203 7.63 7.02 -6.73
C LEU A 203 6.63 5.89 -7.01
N VAL A 204 5.93 5.43 -5.97
CA VAL A 204 4.82 4.48 -6.08
C VAL A 204 3.53 5.19 -5.68
N LEU A 205 2.57 5.24 -6.59
CA LEU A 205 1.24 5.78 -6.33
C LEU A 205 0.23 4.67 -6.11
N ALA A 206 -0.55 4.80 -5.04
CA ALA A 206 -1.60 3.85 -4.67
C ALA A 206 -2.92 4.59 -4.37
N PRO A 207 -4.09 3.99 -4.66
CA PRO A 207 -5.40 4.63 -4.49
C PRO A 207 -5.83 4.77 -3.03
N THR A 208 -5.36 3.88 -2.15
CA THR A 208 -5.75 3.84 -0.75
C THR A 208 -4.54 3.97 0.17
N ARG A 209 -4.79 4.47 1.38
CA ARG A 209 -3.76 4.68 2.40
C ARG A 209 -3.22 3.35 2.90
N GLU A 210 -4.11 2.39 3.06
CA GLU A 210 -3.82 1.04 3.50
C GLU A 210 -2.90 0.32 2.53
N LEU A 211 -3.17 0.42 1.22
CA LEU A 211 -2.32 -0.16 0.20
C LEU A 211 -0.94 0.50 0.21
N ALA A 212 -0.87 1.82 0.32
CA ALA A 212 0.40 2.55 0.39
C ALA A 212 1.26 2.10 1.59
N VAL A 213 0.68 1.97 2.78
CA VAL A 213 1.38 1.46 3.98
C VAL A 213 1.87 0.03 3.77
N GLN A 214 1.09 -0.81 3.08
CA GLN A 214 1.49 -2.18 2.85
C GLN A 214 2.66 -2.30 1.85
N ILE A 215 2.61 -1.54 0.75
CA ILE A 215 3.75 -1.47 -0.19
C ILE A 215 5.00 -0.97 0.55
N GLN A 216 4.86 0.03 1.44
CA GLN A 216 5.96 0.49 2.28
C GLN A 216 6.56 -0.63 3.15
N GLN A 217 5.71 -1.47 3.75
CA GLN A 217 6.16 -2.62 4.54
C GLN A 217 6.97 -3.61 3.68
N GLU A 218 6.50 -3.91 2.47
CA GLU A 218 7.26 -4.75 1.53
C GLU A 218 8.60 -4.10 1.16
N CYS A 219 8.62 -2.83 0.76
CA CYS A 219 9.85 -2.08 0.47
C CYS A 219 10.84 -2.08 1.65
N THR A 220 10.34 -2.05 2.88
CA THR A 220 11.17 -2.03 4.10
C THR A 220 11.88 -3.35 4.35
N LYS A 221 11.33 -4.48 3.90
CA LYS A 221 12.00 -5.79 4.04
C LYS A 221 13.33 -5.79 3.28
N PHE A 222 13.33 -5.28 2.04
CA PHE A 222 14.50 -5.28 1.16
C PHE A 222 15.42 -4.05 1.33
N GLY A 223 14.90 -2.94 1.86
CA GLY A 223 15.71 -1.72 2.04
C GLY A 223 16.88 -1.88 3.02
N LYS A 224 16.81 -2.87 3.92
CA LYS A 224 17.80 -3.08 4.99
C LYS A 224 19.19 -3.45 4.46
N SER A 225 19.31 -4.32 3.46
CA SER A 225 20.62 -4.68 2.88
C SER A 225 21.22 -3.59 2.00
N SER A 226 20.37 -2.78 1.35
CA SER A 226 20.81 -1.79 0.35
C SER A 226 20.93 -0.36 0.87
N ARG A 227 20.74 -0.12 2.18
CA ARG A 227 20.68 1.22 2.80
C ARG A 227 19.67 2.17 2.13
N ILE A 228 18.61 1.60 1.55
CA ILE A 228 17.55 2.34 0.87
C ILE A 228 16.51 2.76 1.91
N ARG A 229 16.26 4.06 2.00
CA ARG A 229 15.21 4.62 2.86
C ARG A 229 13.93 4.77 2.06
N ASN A 230 12.81 4.53 2.74
CA ASN A 230 11.49 4.71 2.18
C ASN A 230 10.59 5.45 3.18
N THR A 231 9.53 6.09 2.67
CA THR A 231 8.46 6.65 3.50
C THR A 231 7.12 6.51 2.80
N CYS A 232 6.03 6.61 3.57
CA CYS A 232 4.67 6.57 3.08
C CYS A 232 3.96 7.92 3.32
N VAL A 233 3.46 8.52 2.24
CA VAL A 233 2.89 9.88 2.20
C VAL A 233 1.40 9.81 1.90
N TYR A 234 0.58 9.95 2.94
CA TYR A 234 -0.86 9.79 2.82
C TYR A 234 -1.68 10.65 3.80
N GLY A 235 -2.92 10.94 3.43
CA GLY A 235 -3.84 11.83 4.15
C GLY A 235 -4.32 11.29 5.50
N GLY A 236 -5.00 12.12 6.29
CA GLY A 236 -5.70 11.69 7.53
C GLY A 236 -4.80 11.44 8.75
N VAL A 237 -3.49 11.59 8.61
CA VAL A 237 -2.52 11.58 9.71
C VAL A 237 -1.70 12.88 9.75
N PRO A 238 -1.11 13.24 10.91
CA PRO A 238 -0.29 14.44 11.04
C PRO A 238 0.85 14.50 10.00
N ARG A 239 1.05 15.68 9.41
CA ARG A 239 2.05 15.90 8.36
C ARG A 239 3.50 15.85 8.85
N GLY A 240 3.74 16.17 10.12
CA GLY A 240 5.08 16.44 10.64
C GLY A 240 6.08 15.28 10.49
N GLY A 241 5.63 14.04 10.70
CA GLY A 241 6.46 12.85 10.51
C GLY A 241 6.86 12.67 9.04
N GLN A 242 5.87 12.72 8.14
CA GLN A 242 6.08 12.60 6.69
C GLN A 242 7.04 13.70 6.16
N ILE A 243 6.87 14.95 6.60
CA ILE A 243 7.77 16.06 6.23
C ILE A 243 9.20 15.78 6.68
N ARG A 244 9.38 15.29 7.91
CA ARG A 244 10.71 15.00 8.46
C ARG A 244 11.41 13.89 7.68
N ASP A 245 10.67 12.85 7.29
CA ASP A 245 11.21 11.75 6.50
C ASP A 245 11.62 12.22 5.10
N LEU A 246 10.75 12.98 4.42
CA LEU A 246 11.07 13.56 3.11
C LEU A 246 12.28 14.50 3.18
N ALA A 247 12.38 15.34 4.21
CA ALA A 247 13.50 16.27 4.39
C ALA A 247 14.84 15.56 4.66
N LYS A 248 14.84 14.37 5.26
CA LYS A 248 16.04 13.53 5.43
C LYS A 248 16.53 12.93 4.10
N GLY A 249 15.71 12.94 3.06
CA GLY A 249 15.93 12.22 1.81
C GLY A 249 15.48 10.78 1.92
N VAL A 250 14.68 10.33 0.96
CA VAL A 250 14.20 8.95 0.82
C VAL A 250 14.32 8.56 -0.63
N GLU A 251 14.86 7.39 -0.91
CA GLU A 251 15.03 6.89 -2.27
C GLU A 251 13.69 6.40 -2.84
N ILE A 252 12.82 5.84 -1.99
CA ILE A 252 11.47 5.39 -2.35
C ILE A 252 10.40 6.22 -1.61
N CYS A 253 9.49 6.83 -2.35
CA CYS A 253 8.28 7.44 -1.81
C CYS A 253 7.06 6.63 -2.27
N ILE A 254 6.26 6.14 -1.31
CA ILE A 254 4.96 5.52 -1.58
C ILE A 254 3.89 6.52 -1.16
N ALA A 255 2.91 6.82 -2.01
CA ALA A 255 1.97 7.89 -1.72
C ALA A 255 0.55 7.69 -2.25
N THR A 256 -0.40 8.25 -1.52
CA THR A 256 -1.74 8.55 -2.07
C THR A 256 -1.71 9.94 -2.73
N PRO A 257 -2.35 10.15 -3.89
CA PRO A 257 -2.16 11.36 -4.70
C PRO A 257 -2.38 12.68 -3.94
N GLY A 258 -3.52 12.84 -3.27
CA GLY A 258 -3.88 14.11 -2.63
C GLY A 258 -2.86 14.62 -1.59
N ARG A 259 -2.28 13.73 -0.76
CA ARG A 259 -1.25 14.17 0.21
C ARG A 259 0.09 14.46 -0.46
N LEU A 260 0.43 13.73 -1.53
CA LEU A 260 1.66 14.01 -2.28
C LEU A 260 1.60 15.38 -2.92
N ILE A 261 0.47 15.75 -3.53
CA ILE A 261 0.23 17.08 -4.11
C ILE A 261 0.46 18.17 -3.06
N ASP A 262 -0.15 18.07 -1.87
CA ASP A 262 0.08 19.00 -0.75
C ASP A 262 1.57 19.13 -0.39
N MET A 263 2.31 18.01 -0.35
CA MET A 263 3.75 18.02 -0.04
C MET A 263 4.61 18.67 -1.13
N ILE A 264 4.22 18.54 -2.41
CA ILE A 264 4.91 19.19 -3.53
C ILE A 264 4.60 20.69 -3.55
N GLU A 265 3.32 21.06 -3.47
CA GLU A 265 2.87 22.45 -3.45
C GLU A 265 3.50 23.25 -2.31
N SER A 266 3.59 22.66 -1.12
CA SER A 266 4.19 23.29 0.05
C SER A 266 5.73 23.19 0.12
N GLY A 267 6.36 22.71 -0.96
CA GLY A 267 7.82 22.63 -1.12
C GLY A 267 8.49 21.69 -0.12
N LYS A 268 7.78 20.68 0.39
CA LYS A 268 8.32 19.69 1.35
C LYS A 268 9.00 18.52 0.66
N THR A 269 8.67 18.30 -0.62
CA THR A 269 9.41 17.42 -1.51
C THR A 269 9.33 17.95 -2.95
N ASN A 270 10.02 17.29 -3.88
CA ASN A 270 9.96 17.56 -5.30
C ASN A 270 10.15 16.25 -6.06
N LEU A 271 9.79 16.19 -7.35
CA LEU A 271 9.89 14.95 -8.13
C LEU A 271 11.01 14.98 -9.18
N ARG A 272 12.00 15.88 -9.02
CA ARG A 272 13.04 16.11 -10.03
C ARG A 272 13.98 14.92 -10.24
N ARG A 273 14.15 14.10 -9.21
CA ARG A 273 14.97 12.88 -9.22
C ARG A 273 14.17 11.63 -9.58
N VAL A 274 12.83 11.73 -9.71
CA VAL A 274 12.00 10.55 -10.00
C VAL A 274 12.28 10.08 -11.42
N THR A 275 12.77 8.86 -11.51
CA THR A 275 13.15 8.20 -12.77
C THR A 275 12.48 6.84 -12.94
N TYR A 276 11.82 6.34 -11.88
CA TYR A 276 11.03 5.12 -11.87
C TYR A 276 9.69 5.40 -11.18
N LEU A 277 8.61 5.43 -11.97
CA LEU A 277 7.25 5.71 -11.52
C LEU A 277 6.42 4.43 -11.58
N VAL A 278 5.75 4.10 -10.48
CA VAL A 278 4.81 2.99 -10.40
C VAL A 278 3.41 3.52 -10.12
N LEU A 279 2.44 3.05 -10.90
CA LEU A 279 1.01 3.20 -10.64
C LEU A 279 0.46 1.82 -10.28
N ASP A 280 0.24 1.56 -9.00
CA ASP A 280 -0.39 0.32 -8.53
C ASP A 280 -1.90 0.49 -8.46
N GLU A 281 -2.64 -0.59 -8.76
CA GLU A 281 -4.10 -0.53 -9.03
C GLU A 281 -4.44 0.54 -10.09
N ALA A 282 -3.69 0.53 -11.21
CA ALA A 282 -3.70 1.59 -12.21
C ALA A 282 -5.09 1.86 -12.84
N ASP A 283 -5.94 0.84 -12.98
CA ASP A 283 -7.33 1.01 -13.40
C ASP A 283 -8.12 1.90 -12.44
N ARG A 284 -7.98 1.71 -11.13
CA ARG A 284 -8.63 2.57 -10.13
C ARG A 284 -8.07 3.98 -10.12
N MET A 285 -6.75 4.11 -10.27
CA MET A 285 -6.08 5.41 -10.32
C MET A 285 -6.51 6.24 -11.55
N LEU A 286 -6.98 5.58 -12.61
CA LEU A 286 -7.43 6.24 -13.84
C LEU A 286 -8.96 6.35 -13.96
N ASP A 287 -9.73 5.50 -13.27
CA ASP A 287 -11.20 5.46 -13.34
C ASP A 287 -11.91 6.21 -12.18
N MET A 288 -11.38 6.19 -10.95
CA MET A 288 -12.07 6.73 -9.76
C MET A 288 -12.01 8.26 -9.60
N GLY A 289 -11.82 9.02 -10.67
CA GLY A 289 -11.63 10.47 -10.61
C GLY A 289 -10.28 10.89 -9.98
N PHE A 290 -9.34 9.95 -9.82
CA PHE A 290 -7.96 10.26 -9.46
C PHE A 290 -7.13 10.77 -10.64
N GLU A 291 -7.59 10.55 -11.88
CA GLU A 291 -6.86 10.92 -13.10
C GLU A 291 -6.36 12.38 -13.08
N PRO A 292 -7.16 13.40 -12.68
CA PRO A 292 -6.67 14.77 -12.63
C PRO A 292 -5.54 14.95 -11.61
N GLN A 293 -5.59 14.24 -10.48
CA GLN A 293 -4.54 14.28 -9.46
C GLN A 293 -3.27 13.58 -9.98
N ILE A 294 -3.41 12.45 -10.68
CA ILE A 294 -2.30 11.74 -11.31
C ILE A 294 -1.63 12.61 -12.36
N ARG A 295 -2.41 13.26 -13.22
CA ARG A 295 -1.90 14.19 -14.24
C ARG A 295 -1.05 15.29 -13.61
N LYS A 296 -1.58 15.97 -12.57
CA LYS A 296 -0.83 17.01 -11.83
C LYS A 296 0.48 16.50 -11.25
N ILE A 297 0.51 15.26 -10.72
CA ILE A 297 1.74 14.65 -10.19
C ILE A 297 2.72 14.33 -11.32
N VAL A 298 2.26 13.66 -12.38
CA VAL A 298 3.13 13.20 -13.47
C VAL A 298 3.74 14.36 -14.25
N GLU A 299 3.03 15.48 -14.38
CA GLU A 299 3.55 16.70 -15.00
C GLU A 299 4.74 17.31 -14.25
N GLN A 300 4.90 16.99 -12.97
CA GLN A 300 6.04 17.40 -12.13
C GLN A 300 7.25 16.46 -12.26
N ILE A 301 7.13 15.38 -13.03
CA ILE A 301 8.19 14.38 -13.25
C ILE A 301 8.79 14.59 -14.65
N ARG A 302 10.10 14.33 -14.77
CA ARG A 302 10.80 14.32 -16.06
C ARG A 302 10.14 13.35 -17.07
N PRO A 303 10.10 13.72 -18.37
CA PRO A 303 9.40 12.93 -19.39
C PRO A 303 10.12 11.63 -19.75
N ASP A 304 11.44 11.58 -19.56
CA ASP A 304 12.27 10.41 -19.80
C ASP A 304 12.35 9.51 -18.56
N ARG A 305 11.36 9.50 -17.66
CA ARG A 305 11.23 8.47 -16.60
C ARG A 305 10.93 7.09 -17.20
N GLN A 306 10.99 6.04 -16.40
CA GLN A 306 10.36 4.76 -16.67
C GLN A 306 9.02 4.70 -15.92
N THR A 307 7.94 4.32 -16.60
CA THR A 307 6.59 4.22 -16.02
C THR A 307 6.12 2.77 -16.03
N LEU A 308 5.70 2.26 -14.88
CA LEU A 308 5.17 0.91 -14.73
C LEU A 308 3.75 0.98 -14.15
N MET A 309 2.79 0.39 -14.84
CA MET A 309 1.41 0.27 -14.40
C MET A 309 1.08 -1.17 -14.05
N TRP A 310 0.51 -1.38 -12.87
CA TRP A 310 0.14 -2.71 -12.39
C TRP A 310 -1.33 -2.72 -11.98
N SER A 311 -2.07 -3.74 -12.41
CA SER A 311 -3.47 -3.90 -12.00
C SER A 311 -3.91 -5.37 -12.08
N ALA A 312 -5.04 -5.68 -11.46
CA ALA A 312 -5.78 -6.92 -11.69
C ALA A 312 -6.71 -6.82 -12.90
N THR A 313 -7.14 -5.63 -13.29
CA THR A 313 -8.11 -5.41 -14.36
C THR A 313 -7.62 -4.32 -15.32
N TRP A 314 -7.88 -4.49 -16.61
CA TRP A 314 -7.36 -3.58 -17.64
C TRP A 314 -8.38 -3.28 -18.75
N PRO A 315 -9.50 -2.61 -18.43
CA PRO A 315 -10.56 -2.33 -19.39
C PRO A 315 -10.12 -1.32 -20.46
N LYS A 316 -10.85 -1.26 -21.58
CA LYS A 316 -10.47 -0.44 -22.76
C LYS A 316 -10.41 1.05 -22.44
N GLU A 317 -11.25 1.52 -21.53
CA GLU A 317 -11.32 2.91 -21.09
C GLU A 317 -10.02 3.31 -20.38
N VAL A 318 -9.53 2.46 -19.48
CA VAL A 318 -8.26 2.63 -18.76
C VAL A 318 -7.08 2.55 -19.73
N GLN A 319 -7.10 1.62 -20.69
CA GLN A 319 -6.06 1.50 -21.72
C GLN A 319 -5.86 2.80 -22.52
N ARG A 320 -6.96 3.49 -22.86
CA ARG A 320 -6.90 4.77 -23.58
C ARG A 320 -6.22 5.84 -22.75
N LEU A 321 -6.61 5.95 -21.47
CA LEU A 321 -6.02 6.93 -20.54
C LEU A 321 -4.55 6.61 -20.23
N ALA A 322 -4.19 5.33 -20.12
CA ALA A 322 -2.83 4.90 -19.83
C ALA A 322 -1.80 5.36 -20.89
N ASN A 323 -2.22 5.46 -22.16
CA ASN A 323 -1.35 5.91 -23.26
C ASN A 323 -0.81 7.34 -23.07
N ASP A 324 -1.50 8.20 -22.31
CA ASP A 324 -1.02 9.56 -22.02
C ASP A 324 0.21 9.57 -21.10
N TYR A 325 0.43 8.46 -20.38
CA TYR A 325 1.44 8.36 -19.32
C TYR A 325 2.61 7.44 -19.66
N LEU A 326 2.48 6.64 -20.72
CA LEU A 326 3.40 5.59 -21.15
C LEU A 326 4.07 5.94 -22.49
N ASN A 327 5.30 5.50 -22.68
CA ASN A 327 6.05 5.64 -23.93
C ASN A 327 6.68 4.31 -24.38
N ASP A 328 6.37 3.85 -25.61
CA ASP A 328 6.82 2.57 -26.19
C ASP A 328 6.81 1.41 -25.18
N TYR A 329 5.66 1.24 -24.52
CA TYR A 329 5.51 0.27 -23.43
C TYR A 329 5.36 -1.17 -23.94
N ILE A 330 5.65 -2.10 -23.05
CA ILE A 330 5.41 -3.53 -23.23
C ILE A 330 4.44 -4.02 -22.16
N GLN A 331 3.57 -4.96 -22.53
CA GLN A 331 2.50 -5.44 -21.67
C GLN A 331 2.54 -6.95 -21.51
N VAL A 332 2.28 -7.40 -20.28
CA VAL A 332 2.02 -8.80 -19.93
C VAL A 332 0.69 -8.92 -19.19
N ASN A 333 -0.12 -9.88 -19.63
CA ASN A 333 -1.33 -10.33 -18.97
C ASN A 333 -1.09 -11.77 -18.50
N VAL A 334 -1.35 -12.06 -17.23
CA VAL A 334 -1.30 -13.40 -16.67
C VAL A 334 -2.70 -13.79 -16.22
N GLY A 335 -3.18 -14.92 -16.75
CA GLY A 335 -4.55 -15.40 -16.58
C GLY A 335 -5.43 -15.05 -17.79
N SER A 336 -6.73 -15.32 -17.67
CA SER A 336 -7.69 -15.01 -18.74
C SER A 336 -7.72 -13.51 -19.08
N LEU A 337 -7.85 -13.19 -20.37
CA LEU A 337 -8.07 -11.83 -20.86
C LEU A 337 -9.47 -11.30 -20.54
N GLU A 338 -10.42 -12.20 -20.27
CA GLU A 338 -11.74 -11.86 -19.79
C GLU A 338 -11.68 -11.58 -18.28
N LEU A 339 -12.59 -10.75 -17.77
CA LEU A 339 -12.70 -10.40 -16.36
C LEU A 339 -13.07 -11.66 -15.53
N SER A 340 -12.11 -12.53 -15.29
CA SER A 340 -12.29 -13.75 -14.52
C SER A 340 -11.83 -13.51 -13.09
N ALA A 341 -12.75 -13.65 -12.13
CA ALA A 341 -12.38 -13.80 -10.74
C ALA A 341 -11.43 -15.00 -10.59
N SER A 342 -10.56 -14.99 -9.57
CA SER A 342 -9.61 -16.08 -9.34
C SER A 342 -10.35 -17.43 -9.26
N HIS A 343 -9.86 -18.43 -9.98
CA HIS A 343 -10.40 -19.79 -9.96
C HIS A 343 -10.34 -20.46 -8.57
N ASN A 344 -9.57 -19.90 -7.64
CA ASN A 344 -9.47 -20.37 -6.26
C ASN A 344 -10.61 -19.85 -5.36
N ILE A 345 -11.57 -19.10 -5.91
CA ILE A 345 -12.69 -18.51 -5.15
C ILE A 345 -13.98 -19.25 -5.52
N THR A 346 -14.59 -19.93 -4.55
CA THR A 346 -15.96 -20.45 -4.68
C THR A 346 -16.95 -19.29 -4.67
N GLN A 347 -17.68 -19.12 -5.78
CA GLN A 347 -18.64 -18.04 -5.94
C GLN A 347 -20.07 -18.56 -5.75
N ILE A 348 -20.78 -17.98 -4.78
CA ILE A 348 -22.18 -18.30 -4.47
C ILE A 348 -22.99 -17.02 -4.63
N VAL A 349 -24.11 -17.09 -5.37
CA VAL A 349 -25.01 -15.96 -5.60
C VAL A 349 -26.40 -16.31 -5.06
N ASP A 350 -26.81 -15.65 -3.98
CA ASP A 350 -28.16 -15.77 -3.43
C ASP A 350 -29.06 -14.65 -3.96
N VAL A 351 -30.13 -15.02 -4.65
CA VAL A 351 -31.17 -14.08 -5.09
C VAL A 351 -32.19 -13.94 -3.96
N THR A 352 -32.31 -12.74 -3.40
CA THR A 352 -33.08 -12.49 -2.18
C THR A 352 -33.61 -11.05 -2.13
N THR A 353 -34.54 -10.79 -1.22
CA THR A 353 -35.06 -9.44 -0.95
C THR A 353 -34.20 -8.69 0.07
N GLU A 354 -34.28 -7.35 0.11
CA GLU A 354 -33.57 -6.52 1.11
C GLU A 354 -33.89 -6.92 2.56
N PHE A 355 -35.12 -7.37 2.82
CA PHE A 355 -35.56 -7.77 4.15
C PHE A 355 -34.87 -9.05 4.64
N GLU A 356 -34.66 -10.00 3.74
CA GLU A 356 -34.08 -11.31 4.02
C GLU A 356 -32.55 -11.28 4.17
N LYS A 357 -31.88 -10.28 3.59
CA LYS A 357 -30.41 -10.15 3.60
C LYS A 357 -29.79 -10.27 4.99
N ARG A 358 -30.42 -9.69 6.03
CA ARG A 358 -29.88 -9.77 7.40
C ARG A 358 -29.89 -11.21 7.93
N GLY A 359 -30.98 -11.94 7.70
CA GLY A 359 -31.08 -13.35 8.11
C GLY A 359 -30.10 -14.23 7.34
N LEU A 360 -29.92 -13.99 6.04
CA LEU A 360 -28.93 -14.70 5.22
C LEU A 360 -27.49 -14.39 5.65
N LEU A 361 -27.19 -13.14 5.99
CA LEU A 361 -25.87 -12.76 6.52
C LEU A 361 -25.52 -13.57 7.76
N ILE A 362 -26.45 -13.70 8.71
CA ILE A 362 -26.22 -14.52 9.92
C ILE A 362 -25.95 -15.98 9.55
N LYS A 363 -26.78 -16.59 8.69
CA LYS A 363 -26.57 -17.97 8.25
C LYS A 363 -25.21 -18.20 7.59
N HIS A 364 -24.76 -17.26 6.77
CA HIS A 364 -23.43 -17.32 6.13
C HIS A 364 -22.30 -17.16 7.13
N LEU A 365 -22.46 -16.28 8.13
CA LEU A 365 -21.47 -16.11 9.19
C LEU A 365 -21.40 -17.36 10.08
N GLU A 366 -22.53 -17.94 10.49
CA GLU A 366 -22.59 -19.20 11.25
C GLU A 366 -21.86 -20.31 10.50
N ARG A 367 -22.21 -20.52 9.22
CA ARG A 367 -21.57 -21.51 8.38
C ARG A 367 -20.06 -21.30 8.26
N ALA A 368 -19.60 -20.06 8.05
CA ALA A 368 -18.19 -19.75 7.93
C ALA A 368 -17.43 -20.02 9.25
N MET A 369 -18.04 -19.72 10.40
CA MET A 369 -17.46 -20.01 11.72
C MET A 369 -17.45 -21.51 12.02
N ASP A 370 -18.47 -22.26 11.60
CA ASP A 370 -18.52 -23.71 11.78
C ASP A 370 -17.49 -24.44 10.92
N GLU A 371 -17.31 -24.01 9.67
CA GLU A 371 -16.36 -24.63 8.72
C GLU A 371 -14.90 -24.33 9.08
N ALA A 372 -14.58 -23.08 9.43
CA ALA A 372 -13.19 -22.63 9.67
C ALA A 372 -12.83 -22.47 11.17
N GLY A 373 -13.79 -22.63 12.08
CA GLY A 373 -13.56 -22.56 13.53
C GLY A 373 -12.89 -21.25 13.96
N LYS A 374 -11.79 -21.37 14.72
CA LYS A 374 -11.03 -20.22 15.24
C LYS A 374 -10.29 -19.43 14.15
N ASP A 375 -10.13 -19.98 12.96
CA ASP A 375 -9.43 -19.34 11.84
C ASP A 375 -10.39 -18.61 10.88
N ALA A 376 -11.70 -18.67 11.15
CA ALA A 376 -12.71 -18.00 10.34
C ALA A 376 -12.51 -16.48 10.34
N LYS A 377 -12.34 -15.91 9.15
CA LYS A 377 -12.30 -14.45 8.93
C LYS A 377 -13.29 -14.08 7.83
N CYS A 378 -14.26 -13.24 8.17
CA CYS A 378 -15.34 -12.82 7.29
C CYS A 378 -15.23 -11.33 6.97
N LEU A 379 -15.17 -11.01 5.67
CA LEU A 379 -15.21 -9.64 5.16
C LEU A 379 -16.54 -9.39 4.46
N VAL A 380 -17.34 -8.46 5.01
CA VAL A 380 -18.69 -8.15 4.54
C VAL A 380 -18.69 -6.80 3.84
N PHE A 381 -18.97 -6.77 2.54
CA PHE A 381 -19.02 -5.53 1.78
C PHE A 381 -20.42 -4.90 1.75
N THR A 382 -20.46 -3.57 1.81
CA THR A 382 -21.69 -2.78 1.74
C THR A 382 -21.47 -1.53 0.88
N SER A 383 -22.54 -1.05 0.24
CA SER A 383 -22.50 0.06 -0.70
C SER A 383 -22.23 1.42 -0.05
N THR A 384 -22.63 1.62 1.21
CA THR A 384 -22.50 2.94 1.87
C THR A 384 -21.89 2.84 3.27
N LYS A 385 -21.27 3.96 3.68
CA LYS A 385 -20.66 4.10 5.01
C LYS A 385 -21.69 3.94 6.13
N ARG A 386 -22.87 4.54 5.93
CA ARG A 386 -24.00 4.44 6.86
C ARG A 386 -24.47 3.00 7.03
N VAL A 387 -24.63 2.26 5.93
CA VAL A 387 -25.05 0.85 6.00
C VAL A 387 -23.96 -0.01 6.66
N ALA A 388 -22.68 0.29 6.48
CA ALA A 388 -21.59 -0.40 7.19
C ALA A 388 -21.70 -0.25 8.72
N ASP A 389 -21.98 0.96 9.22
CA ASP A 389 -22.21 1.20 10.64
C ASP A 389 -23.50 0.52 11.15
N GLU A 390 -24.58 0.56 10.37
CA GLU A 390 -25.86 -0.08 10.72
C GLU A 390 -25.73 -1.61 10.82
N ILE A 391 -25.08 -2.26 9.86
CA ILE A 391 -24.81 -3.71 9.88
C ILE A 391 -23.91 -4.08 11.05
N THR A 392 -22.86 -3.30 11.30
CA THR A 392 -21.93 -3.57 12.42
C THR A 392 -22.64 -3.46 13.76
N LYS A 393 -23.51 -2.46 13.94
CA LYS A 393 -24.32 -2.33 15.16
C LYS A 393 -25.29 -3.50 15.32
N PHE A 394 -25.94 -3.92 14.24
CA PHE A 394 -26.83 -5.09 14.23
C PHE A 394 -26.10 -6.36 14.66
N LEU A 395 -24.96 -6.66 14.04
CA LEU A 395 -24.13 -7.82 14.37
C LEU A 395 -23.65 -7.79 15.83
N ARG A 396 -23.16 -6.64 16.32
CA ARG A 396 -22.72 -6.51 17.72
C ARG A 396 -23.85 -6.67 18.73
N THR A 397 -25.06 -6.22 18.39
CA THR A 397 -26.24 -6.39 19.26
C THR A 397 -26.60 -7.86 19.42
N ASP A 398 -26.40 -8.64 18.37
CA ASP A 398 -26.61 -10.09 18.33
C ASP A 398 -25.39 -10.87 18.88
N GLY A 399 -24.37 -10.18 19.40
CA GLY A 399 -23.21 -10.77 20.07
C GLY A 399 -22.01 -11.06 19.17
N TRP A 400 -22.08 -10.74 17.87
CA TRP A 400 -21.00 -11.00 16.94
C TRP A 400 -19.82 -10.01 17.11
N PRO A 401 -18.57 -10.50 17.07
CA PRO A 401 -17.36 -9.66 17.18
C PRO A 401 -17.04 -8.95 15.85
N ALA A 402 -17.91 -8.02 15.45
CA ALA A 402 -17.82 -7.28 14.20
C ALA A 402 -17.22 -5.86 14.37
N LEU A 403 -16.39 -5.44 13.42
CA LEU A 403 -15.84 -4.07 13.31
C LEU A 403 -16.20 -3.47 11.95
N ALA A 404 -16.32 -2.13 11.87
CA ALA A 404 -16.56 -1.41 10.61
C ALA A 404 -15.31 -0.66 10.13
N ILE A 405 -15.07 -0.64 8.82
CA ILE A 405 -14.07 0.23 8.18
C ILE A 405 -14.63 0.96 6.96
N HIS A 406 -14.52 2.28 6.93
CA HIS A 406 -14.97 3.12 5.81
C HIS A 406 -14.31 4.51 5.86
N GLY A 407 -14.59 5.34 4.84
CA GLY A 407 -13.92 6.63 4.63
C GLY A 407 -14.11 7.68 5.75
N ASP A 408 -15.21 7.61 6.49
CA ASP A 408 -15.51 8.54 7.60
C ASP A 408 -14.89 8.12 8.94
N LYS A 409 -14.35 6.90 9.05
CA LYS A 409 -13.57 6.49 10.23
C LYS A 409 -12.25 7.26 10.26
N ALA A 410 -11.81 7.62 11.46
CA ALA A 410 -10.51 8.24 11.65
C ALA A 410 -9.39 7.26 11.24
N GLN A 411 -8.24 7.74 10.76
CA GLN A 411 -7.20 6.84 10.23
C GLN A 411 -6.64 5.89 11.30
N ASN A 412 -6.45 6.38 12.52
CA ASN A 412 -6.04 5.55 13.66
C ASN A 412 -7.05 4.44 13.96
N GLU A 413 -8.34 4.71 13.83
CA GLU A 413 -9.40 3.71 13.97
C GLU A 413 -9.34 2.68 12.84
N ARG A 414 -9.17 3.13 11.59
CA ARG A 414 -8.99 2.23 10.43
C ARG A 414 -7.79 1.30 10.61
N ASP A 415 -6.64 1.86 11.00
CA ASP A 415 -5.42 1.10 11.24
C ASP A 415 -5.60 0.08 12.38
N TRP A 416 -6.30 0.46 13.45
CA TRP A 416 -6.63 -0.43 14.57
C TRP A 416 -7.58 -1.56 14.14
N VAL A 417 -8.67 -1.25 13.44
CA VAL A 417 -9.64 -2.25 12.93
C VAL A 417 -8.95 -3.27 12.03
N LEU A 418 -8.09 -2.81 11.11
CA LEU A 418 -7.32 -3.69 10.24
C LEU A 418 -6.39 -4.60 11.03
N ASN A 419 -5.74 -4.08 12.07
CA ASN A 419 -4.86 -4.88 12.91
C ASN A 419 -5.62 -5.93 13.73
N GLU A 420 -6.76 -5.58 14.31
CA GLU A 420 -7.61 -6.51 15.07
C GLU A 420 -8.15 -7.63 14.18
N PHE A 421 -8.54 -7.30 12.95
CA PHE A 421 -8.98 -8.29 11.97
C PHE A 421 -7.83 -9.17 11.45
N LYS A 422 -6.66 -8.58 11.16
CA LYS A 422 -5.44 -9.36 10.78
C LYS A 422 -5.04 -10.35 11.86
N THR A 423 -5.02 -9.92 13.12
CA THR A 423 -4.64 -10.76 14.27
C THR A 423 -5.70 -11.76 14.68
N GLY A 424 -6.90 -11.72 14.07
CA GLY A 424 -8.00 -12.63 14.35
C GLY A 424 -8.76 -12.33 15.65
N LYS A 425 -8.44 -11.24 16.35
CA LYS A 425 -9.16 -10.84 17.58
C LYS A 425 -10.60 -10.43 17.31
N SER A 426 -10.86 -9.83 16.14
CA SER A 426 -12.21 -9.57 15.64
C SER A 426 -12.33 -10.21 14.25
N PRO A 427 -12.94 -11.40 14.13
CA PRO A 427 -12.96 -12.16 12.88
C PRO A 427 -13.92 -11.61 11.82
N ILE A 428 -14.79 -10.64 12.16
CA ILE A 428 -15.76 -10.08 11.22
C ILE A 428 -15.47 -8.61 10.98
N MET A 429 -15.25 -8.25 9.72
CA MET A 429 -15.04 -6.86 9.30
C MET A 429 -16.09 -6.48 8.25
N VAL A 430 -16.87 -5.43 8.54
CA VAL A 430 -17.84 -4.83 7.62
C VAL A 430 -17.20 -3.62 6.97
N ALA A 431 -17.28 -3.51 5.65
CA ALA A 431 -16.57 -2.48 4.93
C ALA A 431 -17.28 -1.95 3.70
N THR A 432 -16.97 -0.70 3.34
CA THR A 432 -17.27 -0.20 1.99
C THR A 432 -16.14 -0.54 1.01
N ASP A 433 -16.25 -0.09 -0.24
CA ASP A 433 -15.21 -0.28 -1.26
C ASP A 433 -13.81 0.26 -0.88
N VAL A 434 -13.71 1.02 0.21
CA VAL A 434 -12.42 1.40 0.82
C VAL A 434 -11.57 0.17 1.17
N ALA A 435 -12.21 -0.94 1.51
CA ALA A 435 -11.56 -2.22 1.85
C ALA A 435 -11.50 -3.21 0.68
N SER A 436 -12.17 -2.93 -0.45
CA SER A 436 -12.34 -3.93 -1.51
C SER A 436 -11.07 -4.21 -2.29
N ARG A 437 -10.05 -3.34 -2.19
CA ARG A 437 -8.77 -3.49 -2.88
C ARG A 437 -7.58 -3.08 -2.00
N GLY A 438 -6.52 -3.86 -2.06
CA GLY A 438 -5.32 -3.76 -1.21
C GLY A 438 -5.36 -4.61 0.07
N ILE A 439 -6.53 -4.80 0.69
CA ILE A 439 -6.66 -5.69 1.87
C ILE A 439 -6.42 -7.16 1.52
N GLY A 440 -6.64 -7.56 0.25
CA GLY A 440 -6.37 -8.93 -0.22
C GLY A 440 -4.94 -9.43 0.05
N MET A 441 -3.96 -8.54 0.15
CA MET A 441 -2.58 -8.90 0.47
C MET A 441 -2.29 -8.96 1.98
N LEU A 442 -3.23 -8.56 2.85
CA LEU A 442 -3.18 -8.83 4.30
C LEU A 442 -3.41 -10.31 4.61
N PHE A 443 -4.03 -11.01 3.66
CA PHE A 443 -4.24 -12.44 3.70
C PHE A 443 -3.19 -13.08 2.82
N SER A 444 -2.00 -13.31 3.39
CA SER A 444 -1.23 -14.47 2.95
C SER A 444 -2.08 -15.69 3.29
N PHE A 445 -2.98 -16.08 2.39
CA PHE A 445 -3.44 -17.46 2.36
C PHE A 445 -2.16 -18.24 2.14
N GLY A 446 -1.71 -18.96 3.18
CA GLY A 446 -0.56 -19.83 3.06
C GLY A 446 -0.78 -20.75 1.88
N ILE A 447 0.05 -20.57 0.85
CA ILE A 447 0.33 -21.59 -0.14
C ILE A 447 1.76 -22.02 0.12
#